data_AF-A0AAV3RES4-F1
#
_entry.id   AF-A0AAV3RES4-F1
#
_cell.length_a   1.000
_cell.length_b   1.000
_cell.length_c   1.000
_cell.angle_alpha   90.00
_cell.angle_beta   90.00
_cell.angle_gamma   90.00
#
_symmetry.space_group_name_H-M   'P 1'
#
loop_
_entity.id
_entity.type
_entity.pdbx_description
1 polymer ?
#
loop_
_entity_poly.entity_id
_entity_poly.type
_entity_poly.pdbx_seq_one_letter_code
_entity_poly.pdbx_strand_id
1 'polypeptide(L)'
;MDSDRSFKALAIIYLLALVFLFDVNVVEIGIQCYALEEEQCTSDLSPFLPLPYSDTSQMACKNIWNSFFIRYSQTDDNTVTIILSTIYTTGWVGIGFSKDGMMLNSSCMVGWVSMQGGHARIKQYHIEGFTPSEIIPDQGEIPLTNVPPFVVLNRATLYLAFQLKYPYRLKEQSILLAFGSKHPHPKHHLLTLHDDKTSIKFDFSSG
;
A
#
# COMPACT_ATOMS: atom_id res chain seq x y z
N MET A 1 38.24 59.91 8.49
CA MET A 1 38.40 58.46 8.27
C MET A 1 37.66 57.76 9.41
N ASP A 2 36.40 57.32 9.25
CA ASP A 2 35.89 56.13 9.98
C ASP A 2 34.41 55.75 9.77
N SER A 3 33.58 56.53 9.09
CA SER A 3 32.13 56.20 9.06
C SER A 3 31.72 55.14 8.01
N ASP A 4 32.50 54.95 6.93
CA ASP A 4 32.13 54.06 5.81
C ASP A 4 32.65 52.61 5.97
N ARG A 5 33.62 52.38 6.87
CA ARG A 5 34.11 51.01 7.17
C ARG A 5 33.19 50.28 8.15
N SER A 6 32.55 51.00 9.07
CA SER A 6 31.62 50.46 10.06
C SER A 6 30.33 49.91 9.41
N PHE A 7 29.75 50.64 8.45
CA PHE A 7 28.52 50.22 7.76
C PHE A 7 28.72 48.98 6.86
N LYS A 8 29.88 48.87 6.20
CA LYS A 8 30.21 47.71 5.35
C LYS A 8 30.53 46.46 6.19
N ALA A 9 31.16 46.62 7.35
CA ALA A 9 31.40 45.52 8.29
C ALA A 9 30.11 44.98 8.90
N LEU A 10 29.17 45.86 9.28
CA LEU A 10 27.86 45.47 9.83
C LEU A 10 27.00 44.72 8.81
N ALA A 11 27.03 45.12 7.53
CA ALA A 11 26.31 44.43 6.46
C ALA A 11 26.88 43.03 6.14
N ILE A 12 28.20 42.87 6.18
CA ILE A 12 28.88 41.58 5.97
C ILE A 12 28.63 40.62 7.14
N ILE A 13 28.60 41.13 8.38
CA ILE A 13 28.25 40.33 9.57
C ILE A 13 26.79 39.86 9.50
N TYR A 14 25.86 40.72 9.03
CA TYR A 14 24.46 40.31 8.82
C TYR A 14 24.30 39.30 7.68
N LEU A 15 25.07 39.43 6.58
CA LEU A 15 25.05 38.48 5.48
C LEU A 15 25.65 37.12 5.87
N LEU A 16 26.75 37.11 6.64
CA LEU A 16 27.36 35.89 7.16
C LEU A 16 26.47 35.21 8.20
N ALA A 17 25.80 35.98 9.09
CA ALA A 17 24.83 35.45 10.03
C ALA A 17 23.58 34.85 9.35
N LEU A 18 23.19 35.39 8.18
CA LEU A 18 22.12 34.82 7.35
C LEU A 18 22.55 33.53 6.63
N VAL A 19 23.83 33.40 6.26
CA VAL A 19 24.38 32.15 5.68
C VAL A 19 24.52 31.07 6.76
N PHE A 20 24.87 31.43 8.01
CA PHE A 20 24.93 30.50 9.14
C PHE A 20 23.56 30.07 9.70
N LEU A 21 22.45 30.65 9.24
CA LEU A 21 21.09 30.16 9.53
C LEU A 21 20.57 29.14 8.49
N PHE A 22 21.34 28.86 7.43
CA PHE A 22 20.98 27.92 6.37
C PHE A 22 21.95 26.74 6.23
N ASP A 23 22.68 26.38 7.30
CA ASP A 23 23.23 25.02 7.40
C ASP A 23 22.14 24.05 7.89
N VAL A 24 21.07 23.93 7.12
CA VAL A 24 20.18 22.76 7.25
C VAL A 24 20.95 21.60 6.62
N ASN A 25 21.63 20.85 7.49
CA ASN A 25 22.22 19.57 7.17
C ASN A 25 21.19 18.71 6.42
N VAL A 26 21.56 18.24 5.24
CA VAL A 26 20.80 17.28 4.43
C VAL A 26 20.84 15.92 5.13
N VAL A 27 20.07 15.76 6.22
CA VAL A 27 19.82 14.50 6.94
C VAL A 27 18.37 14.47 7.45
N GLU A 28 17.40 14.95 6.67
CA GLU A 28 15.96 14.90 7.05
C GLU A 28 15.14 13.90 6.22
N ILE A 29 15.71 13.31 5.17
CA ILE A 29 14.96 12.41 4.28
C ILE A 29 14.72 11.04 4.95
N GLY A 30 15.60 10.61 5.86
CA GLY A 30 15.49 9.33 6.56
C GLY A 30 14.54 9.32 7.75
N ILE A 31 14.48 10.42 8.51
CA ILE A 31 13.67 10.52 9.74
C ILE A 31 12.18 10.64 9.42
N GLN A 32 11.84 11.42 8.39
CA GLN A 32 10.44 11.62 7.97
C GLN A 32 9.80 10.33 7.45
N CYS A 33 10.52 9.54 6.63
CA CYS A 33 10.00 8.26 6.13
C CYS A 33 9.83 7.23 7.26
N TYR A 34 10.79 7.14 8.19
CA TYR A 34 10.69 6.22 9.34
C TYR A 34 9.50 6.56 10.24
N ALA A 35 9.27 7.84 10.52
CA ALA A 35 8.13 8.28 11.33
C ALA A 35 6.77 7.99 10.66
N LEU A 36 6.68 8.15 9.33
CA LEU A 36 5.49 7.80 8.55
C LEU A 36 5.24 6.28 8.55
N GLU A 37 6.29 5.48 8.50
CA GLU A 37 6.19 4.02 8.61
C GLU A 37 5.72 3.58 10.00
N GLU A 38 6.29 4.13 11.06
CA GLU A 38 5.85 3.85 12.44
C GLU A 38 4.40 4.26 12.66
N GLU A 39 3.98 5.45 12.25
CA GLU A 39 2.58 5.91 12.39
C GLU A 39 1.61 5.00 11.61
N GLN A 40 1.93 4.69 10.35
CA GLN A 40 1.06 3.86 9.54
C GLN A 40 0.95 2.44 10.06
N CYS A 41 2.00 1.87 10.68
CA CYS A 41 1.99 0.53 11.27
C CYS A 41 1.42 0.46 12.69
N THR A 42 1.43 1.55 13.45
CA THR A 42 0.90 1.63 14.83
C THR A 42 -0.57 2.09 14.89
N SER A 43 -1.15 2.51 13.76
CA SER A 43 -2.55 2.92 13.71
C SER A 43 -3.52 1.79 14.12
N ASP A 44 -4.49 2.15 14.98
CA ASP A 44 -5.59 1.28 15.39
C ASP A 44 -6.64 1.17 14.28
N LEU A 45 -6.85 -0.05 13.81
CA LEU A 45 -7.79 -0.35 12.73
C LEU A 45 -9.16 -0.81 13.23
N SER A 46 -9.31 -1.07 14.53
CA SER A 46 -10.54 -1.57 15.15
C SER A 46 -11.78 -0.67 14.98
N PRO A 47 -11.68 0.66 14.84
CA PRO A 47 -12.86 1.50 14.66
C PRO A 47 -13.56 1.32 13.29
N PHE A 48 -12.90 0.74 12.29
CA PHE A 48 -13.41 0.70 10.91
C PHE A 48 -13.16 -0.62 10.16
N LEU A 49 -12.35 -1.53 10.69
CA LEU A 49 -12.27 -2.91 10.19
C LEU A 49 -13.13 -3.84 11.07
N PRO A 50 -13.82 -4.82 10.49
CA PRO A 50 -14.51 -5.85 11.26
C PRO A 50 -13.52 -6.92 11.73
N LEU A 51 -13.91 -7.73 12.72
CA LEU A 51 -13.21 -8.98 13.01
C LEU A 51 -13.26 -9.91 11.79
N PRO A 52 -12.19 -10.68 11.50
CA PRO A 52 -10.95 -10.78 12.27
C PRO A 52 -9.92 -9.67 11.96
N TYR A 53 -10.16 -8.83 10.96
CA TYR A 53 -9.20 -7.85 10.45
C TYR A 53 -8.88 -6.70 11.42
N SER A 54 -9.75 -6.47 12.41
CA SER A 54 -9.50 -5.48 13.47
C SER A 54 -8.49 -5.93 14.52
N ASP A 55 -8.20 -7.23 14.64
CA ASP A 55 -7.20 -7.74 15.58
C ASP A 55 -5.81 -7.72 14.93
N THR A 56 -5.09 -6.62 15.14
CA THR A 56 -3.74 -6.42 14.58
C THR A 56 -2.63 -6.75 15.57
N SER A 57 -2.95 -7.27 16.75
CA SER A 57 -2.01 -7.42 17.88
C SER A 57 -0.82 -8.33 17.60
N GLN A 58 -0.97 -9.27 16.67
CA GLN A 58 0.06 -10.23 16.25
C GLN A 58 0.49 -10.04 14.80
N MET A 59 0.16 -8.90 14.18
CA MET A 59 0.50 -8.66 12.78
C MET A 59 1.87 -8.01 12.64
N ALA A 60 2.72 -8.57 11.79
CA ALA A 60 3.87 -7.86 11.26
C ALA A 60 3.39 -6.76 10.30
N CYS A 61 4.11 -5.63 10.26
CA CYS A 61 3.80 -4.51 9.37
C CYS A 61 5.05 -4.01 8.65
N LYS A 62 4.96 -3.77 7.34
CA LYS A 62 6.07 -3.29 6.52
C LYS A 62 5.58 -2.33 5.43
N ASN A 63 6.36 -1.29 5.15
CA ASN A 63 6.29 -0.59 3.87
C ASN A 63 6.86 -1.50 2.78
N ILE A 64 6.13 -1.63 1.67
CA ILE A 64 6.54 -2.53 0.58
C ILE A 64 6.69 -1.82 -0.76
N TRP A 65 6.11 -0.63 -0.93
CA TRP A 65 6.25 0.18 -2.14
C TRP A 65 5.58 1.55 -2.00
N ASN A 66 6.31 2.67 -2.09
CA ASN A 66 5.75 4.02 -1.99
C ASN A 66 4.87 4.18 -0.72
N SER A 67 3.57 4.45 -0.89
CA SER A 67 2.58 4.54 0.20
C SER A 67 1.93 3.21 0.58
N PHE A 68 2.37 2.09 0.00
CA PHE A 68 1.81 0.77 0.26
C PHE A 68 2.44 0.14 1.50
N PHE A 69 1.58 -0.18 2.45
CA PHE A 69 1.91 -0.95 3.63
C PHE A 69 1.14 -2.25 3.63
N ILE A 70 1.80 -3.32 4.06
CA ILE A 70 1.16 -4.60 4.33
C ILE A 70 1.25 -4.89 5.82
N ARG A 71 0.10 -5.20 6.43
CA ARG A 71 0.03 -5.91 7.70
C ARG A 71 -0.34 -7.35 7.42
N TYR A 72 0.35 -8.28 8.06
CA TYR A 72 0.07 -9.69 7.88
C TYR A 72 0.35 -10.50 9.14
N SER A 73 -0.38 -11.59 9.30
CA SER A 73 -0.11 -12.61 10.29
C SER A 73 -0.40 -14.00 9.73
N GLN A 74 0.26 -15.01 10.29
CA GLN A 74 0.02 -16.41 9.98
C GLN A 74 -0.28 -17.19 11.26
N THR A 75 -1.44 -17.82 11.28
CA THR A 75 -1.84 -18.74 12.36
C THR A 75 -1.15 -20.10 12.21
N ASP A 76 -1.21 -20.92 13.26
CA ASP A 76 -0.66 -22.28 13.25
C ASP A 76 -1.37 -23.22 12.27
N ASP A 77 -2.61 -22.91 11.90
CA ASP A 77 -3.35 -23.64 10.88
C ASP A 77 -3.04 -23.12 9.45
N ASN A 78 -2.02 -22.30 9.25
CA ASN A 78 -1.60 -21.74 7.95
C ASN A 78 -2.65 -20.79 7.32
N THR A 79 -3.46 -20.12 8.15
CA THR A 79 -4.33 -19.04 7.70
C THR A 79 -3.53 -17.74 7.71
N VAL A 80 -3.38 -17.12 6.55
CA VAL A 80 -2.68 -15.84 6.38
C VAL A 80 -3.72 -14.73 6.36
N THR A 81 -3.67 -13.83 7.32
CA THR A 81 -4.48 -12.60 7.30
C THR A 81 -3.65 -11.50 6.67
N ILE A 82 -4.19 -10.79 5.68
CA ILE A 82 -3.49 -9.70 4.98
C ILE A 82 -4.36 -8.46 5.02
N ILE A 83 -3.77 -7.32 5.39
CA ILE A 83 -4.34 -5.98 5.25
C ILE A 83 -3.36 -5.15 4.45
N LEU A 84 -3.72 -4.81 3.22
CA LEU A 84 -2.99 -3.87 2.38
C LEU A 84 -3.59 -2.47 2.56
N SER A 85 -2.76 -1.48 2.82
CA SER A 85 -3.19 -0.08 2.93
C SER A 85 -2.34 0.83 2.05
N THR A 86 -2.98 1.80 1.38
CA THR A 86 -2.29 2.83 0.60
C THR A 86 -3.15 4.09 0.46
N ILE A 87 -2.51 5.23 0.21
CA ILE A 87 -3.20 6.48 -0.11
C ILE A 87 -4.04 6.26 -1.38
N TYR A 88 -5.33 6.57 -1.31
CA TYR A 88 -6.29 6.26 -2.36
C TYR A 88 -6.43 7.40 -3.37
N THR A 89 -6.17 7.10 -4.64
CA THR A 89 -6.16 8.12 -5.70
C THR A 89 -7.54 8.35 -6.31
N THR A 90 -8.32 7.29 -6.55
CA THR A 90 -9.78 7.26 -6.79
C THR A 90 -10.21 5.94 -7.41
N GLY A 91 -9.38 5.28 -8.22
CA GLY A 91 -9.80 4.12 -9.01
C GLY A 91 -9.72 2.82 -8.22
N TRP A 92 -8.68 2.01 -8.44
CA TRP A 92 -8.55 0.69 -7.83
C TRP A 92 -7.12 0.44 -7.34
N VAL A 93 -7.00 -0.43 -6.35
CA VAL A 93 -5.73 -0.91 -5.78
C VAL A 93 -5.72 -2.43 -5.86
N GLY A 94 -4.61 -3.02 -6.30
CA GLY A 94 -4.47 -4.46 -6.49
C GLY A 94 -3.22 -5.03 -5.84
N ILE A 95 -3.36 -6.24 -5.30
CA ILE A 95 -2.27 -7.10 -4.85
C ILE A 95 -2.38 -8.47 -5.54
N GLY A 96 -1.36 -8.83 -6.30
CA GLY A 96 -1.25 -10.08 -7.04
C GLY A 96 -0.29 -11.07 -6.39
N PHE A 97 -0.58 -12.35 -6.58
CA PHE A 97 0.23 -13.49 -6.16
C PHE A 97 0.67 -14.21 -7.43
N SER A 98 1.97 -14.17 -7.70
CA SER A 98 2.56 -14.71 -8.93
C SER A 98 3.56 -15.82 -8.61
N LYS A 99 3.65 -16.83 -9.48
CA LYS A 99 4.61 -17.93 -9.35
C LYS A 99 6.03 -17.48 -9.72
N ASP A 100 6.16 -16.52 -10.63
CA ASP A 100 7.42 -16.08 -11.22
C ASP A 100 7.68 -14.57 -11.10
N GLY A 101 6.75 -13.83 -10.48
CA GLY A 101 6.82 -12.37 -10.38
C GLY A 101 6.35 -11.64 -11.62
N MET A 102 5.77 -12.34 -12.60
CA MET A 102 5.14 -11.79 -13.78
C MET A 102 3.62 -11.67 -13.60
N MET A 103 3.03 -10.71 -14.30
CA MET A 103 1.58 -10.45 -14.28
C MET A 103 0.76 -11.55 -14.96
N LEU A 104 1.26 -12.06 -16.09
CA LEU A 104 0.56 -13.10 -16.85
C LEU A 104 0.46 -14.38 -16.01
N ASN A 105 -0.70 -15.04 -16.06
CA ASN A 105 -0.99 -16.27 -15.32
C ASN A 105 -0.89 -16.12 -13.78
N SER A 106 -1.04 -14.89 -13.29
CA SER A 106 -1.15 -14.61 -11.86
C SER A 106 -2.61 -14.50 -11.42
N SER A 107 -2.83 -14.44 -10.11
CA SER A 107 -4.13 -14.13 -9.52
C SER A 107 -3.98 -12.92 -8.61
N CYS A 108 -4.99 -12.06 -8.53
CA CYS A 108 -4.92 -10.87 -7.66
C CYS A 108 -6.22 -10.57 -6.93
N MET A 109 -6.09 -9.91 -5.78
CA MET A 109 -7.19 -9.26 -5.08
C MET A 109 -7.16 -7.78 -5.44
N VAL A 110 -8.30 -7.25 -5.88
CA VAL A 110 -8.44 -5.84 -6.30
C VAL A 110 -9.61 -5.20 -5.58
N GLY A 111 -9.35 -4.06 -4.94
CA GLY A 111 -10.30 -3.30 -4.15
C GLY A 111 -10.49 -1.88 -4.67
N TRP A 112 -11.72 -1.38 -4.61
CA TRP A 112 -12.08 0.00 -4.98
C TRP A 112 -13.36 0.46 -4.28
N VAL A 113 -13.59 1.77 -4.27
CA VAL A 113 -14.87 2.37 -3.92
C VAL A 113 -15.57 2.81 -5.22
N SER A 114 -16.78 2.33 -5.43
CA SER A 114 -17.59 2.67 -6.62
C SER A 114 -17.98 4.16 -6.59
N MET A 115 -17.79 4.87 -7.71
CA MET A 115 -18.35 6.23 -7.87
C MET A 115 -19.87 6.24 -7.70
N GLN A 116 -20.53 5.17 -8.13
CA GLN A 116 -21.97 5.02 -7.99
C GLN A 116 -22.27 4.52 -6.57
N GLY A 117 -22.67 5.46 -5.70
CA GLY A 117 -23.15 5.20 -4.35
C GLY A 117 -22.08 4.99 -3.28
N GLY A 118 -20.79 5.10 -3.59
CA GLY A 118 -19.72 4.95 -2.60
C GLY A 118 -19.55 3.53 -2.05
N HIS A 119 -20.13 2.53 -2.71
CA HIS A 119 -20.04 1.14 -2.25
C HIS A 119 -18.62 0.62 -2.47
N ALA A 120 -17.98 0.20 -1.39
CA ALA A 120 -16.72 -0.53 -1.45
C ALA A 120 -16.92 -1.89 -2.12
N ARG A 121 -15.96 -2.30 -2.95
CA ARG A 121 -15.94 -3.57 -3.66
C ARG A 121 -14.54 -4.16 -3.60
N ILE A 122 -14.49 -5.49 -3.49
CA ILE A 122 -13.26 -6.26 -3.63
C ILE A 122 -13.57 -7.54 -4.38
N LYS A 123 -12.69 -7.90 -5.31
CA LYS A 123 -12.82 -9.10 -6.14
C LYS A 123 -11.48 -9.77 -6.36
N GLN A 124 -11.53 -11.08 -6.54
CA GLN A 124 -10.42 -11.84 -7.09
C GLN A 124 -10.43 -11.72 -8.62
N TYR A 125 -9.26 -11.71 -9.25
CA TYR A 125 -9.11 -11.78 -10.69
C TYR A 125 -8.05 -12.82 -11.08
N HIS A 126 -8.27 -13.47 -12.23
CA HIS A 126 -7.26 -14.23 -12.94
C HIS A 126 -6.74 -13.42 -14.13
N ILE A 127 -5.43 -13.42 -14.35
CA ILE A 127 -4.79 -12.61 -15.38
C ILE A 127 -4.33 -13.50 -16.54
N GLU A 128 -5.12 -13.59 -17.59
CA GLU A 128 -4.86 -14.44 -18.76
C GLU A 128 -4.12 -13.68 -19.87
N GLY A 129 -4.03 -12.36 -19.77
CA GLY A 129 -3.45 -11.48 -20.78
C GLY A 129 -3.24 -10.06 -20.28
N PHE A 130 -3.07 -9.14 -21.23
CA PHE A 130 -2.75 -7.72 -20.94
C PHE A 130 -3.88 -6.76 -21.33
N THR A 131 -4.96 -7.27 -21.91
CA THR A 131 -6.15 -6.47 -22.22
C THR A 131 -7.20 -6.59 -21.11
N PRO A 132 -8.06 -5.57 -20.90
CA PRO A 132 -9.11 -5.64 -19.88
C PRO A 132 -10.03 -6.87 -19.97
N SER A 133 -10.27 -7.39 -21.18
CA SER A 133 -11.08 -8.60 -21.41
C SER A 133 -10.40 -9.90 -21.00
N GLU A 134 -9.08 -9.89 -20.82
CA GLU A 134 -8.28 -11.05 -20.37
C GLU A 134 -7.93 -10.96 -18.88
N ILE A 135 -8.50 -9.97 -18.16
CA ILE A 135 -8.39 -9.80 -16.72
C ILE A 135 -9.74 -10.18 -16.13
N ILE A 136 -9.88 -11.46 -15.78
CA ILE A 136 -11.18 -12.10 -15.59
C ILE A 136 -11.63 -11.94 -14.12
N PRO A 137 -12.71 -11.17 -13.85
CA PRO A 137 -13.22 -10.99 -12.50
C PRO A 137 -13.81 -12.30 -11.95
N ASP A 138 -13.76 -12.43 -10.62
CA ASP A 138 -14.31 -13.55 -9.86
C ASP A 138 -13.68 -14.92 -10.22
N GLN A 139 -12.47 -14.90 -10.77
CA GLN A 139 -11.65 -16.06 -11.08
C GLN A 139 -10.26 -15.94 -10.44
N GLY A 140 -9.52 -17.04 -10.38
CA GLY A 140 -8.14 -17.09 -9.88
C GLY A 140 -7.89 -18.27 -8.94
N GLU A 141 -6.63 -18.40 -8.53
CA GLU A 141 -6.11 -19.48 -7.69
C GLU A 141 -5.80 -19.04 -6.24
N ILE A 142 -6.14 -17.80 -5.85
CA ILE A 142 -5.93 -17.32 -4.48
C ILE A 142 -6.87 -18.09 -3.54
N PRO A 143 -6.33 -18.82 -2.54
CA PRO A 143 -7.13 -19.71 -1.70
C PRO A 143 -7.84 -18.95 -0.59
N LEU A 144 -8.87 -18.19 -0.94
CA LEU A 144 -9.68 -17.42 0.01
C LEU A 144 -10.35 -18.34 1.05
N THR A 145 -10.41 -17.88 2.29
CA THR A 145 -11.24 -18.52 3.33
C THR A 145 -12.72 -18.19 3.13
N ASN A 146 -13.58 -18.76 3.99
CA ASN A 146 -15.00 -18.39 4.06
C ASN A 146 -15.26 -17.03 4.75
N VAL A 147 -14.24 -16.39 5.33
CA VAL A 147 -14.36 -15.04 5.89
C VAL A 147 -14.40 -14.05 4.72
N PRO A 148 -15.48 -13.25 4.58
CA PRO A 148 -15.61 -12.33 3.47
C PRO A 148 -14.49 -11.27 3.46
N PRO A 149 -13.85 -11.04 2.31
CA PRO A 149 -12.88 -9.96 2.18
C PRO A 149 -13.57 -8.59 2.35
N PHE A 150 -12.84 -7.61 2.87
CA PHE A 150 -13.36 -6.31 3.26
C PHE A 150 -12.56 -5.18 2.65
N VAL A 151 -13.26 -4.11 2.23
CA VAL A 151 -12.64 -2.87 1.77
C VAL A 151 -13.30 -1.69 2.44
N VAL A 152 -12.48 -0.74 2.86
CA VAL A 152 -12.94 0.52 3.43
C VAL A 152 -11.98 1.64 3.09
N LEU A 153 -12.54 2.81 2.83
CA LEU A 153 -11.80 4.06 2.76
C LEU A 153 -11.93 4.73 4.12
N ASN A 154 -10.80 4.91 4.82
CA ASN A 154 -10.74 5.69 6.04
C ASN A 154 -9.83 6.89 5.81
N ARG A 155 -10.41 8.10 5.91
CA ARG A 155 -9.76 9.35 5.49
C ARG A 155 -9.30 9.27 4.03
N ALA A 156 -7.99 9.36 3.79
CA ALA A 156 -7.39 9.27 2.45
C ALA A 156 -6.76 7.90 2.16
N THR A 157 -6.97 6.89 3.01
CA THR A 157 -6.30 5.58 2.89
C THR A 157 -7.32 4.49 2.63
N LEU A 158 -7.11 3.75 1.54
CA LEU A 158 -7.88 2.55 1.23
C LEU A 158 -7.25 1.36 1.95
N TYR A 159 -8.08 0.53 2.58
CA TYR A 159 -7.68 -0.72 3.21
C TYR A 159 -8.34 -1.89 2.48
N LEU A 160 -7.56 -2.89 2.08
CA LEU A 160 -8.02 -4.16 1.53
C LEU A 160 -7.64 -5.24 2.54
N ALA A 161 -8.63 -5.91 3.13
CA ALA A 161 -8.42 -6.95 4.12
C ALA A 161 -9.02 -8.28 3.65
N PHE A 162 -8.24 -9.36 3.72
CA PHE A 162 -8.69 -10.69 3.32
C PHE A 162 -7.88 -11.79 4.02
N GLN A 163 -8.42 -13.01 4.05
CA GLN A 163 -7.73 -14.17 4.61
C GLN A 163 -7.52 -15.26 3.55
N LEU A 164 -6.33 -15.85 3.56
CA LEU A 164 -5.90 -16.93 2.68
C LEU A 164 -5.66 -18.20 3.50
N LYS A 165 -6.04 -19.37 2.97
CA LYS A 165 -5.78 -20.67 3.58
C LYS A 165 -4.85 -21.49 2.73
N TYR A 166 -3.61 -21.63 3.17
CA TYR A 166 -2.64 -22.49 2.48
C TYR A 166 -2.55 -23.88 3.13
N PRO A 167 -2.12 -24.91 2.39
CA PRO A 167 -1.85 -26.22 2.98
C PRO A 167 -0.62 -26.22 3.90
N TYR A 168 0.28 -25.24 3.75
CA TYR A 168 1.51 -25.08 4.53
C TYR A 168 1.74 -23.58 4.81
N ARG A 169 2.58 -23.25 5.81
CA ARG A 169 2.96 -21.87 6.08
C ARG A 169 3.51 -21.20 4.82
N LEU A 170 2.99 -20.02 4.52
CA LEU A 170 3.45 -19.20 3.41
C LEU A 170 4.84 -18.64 3.77
N LYS A 171 5.80 -18.83 2.87
CA LYS A 171 7.17 -18.33 3.03
C LYS A 171 7.37 -17.15 2.10
N GLU A 172 8.38 -17.22 1.24
CA GLU A 172 8.57 -16.27 0.17
C GLU A 172 7.50 -16.44 -0.92
N GLN A 173 6.97 -15.32 -1.38
CA GLN A 173 5.95 -15.25 -2.43
C GLN A 173 6.22 -14.01 -3.29
N SER A 174 6.19 -14.17 -4.61
CA SER A 174 6.25 -13.01 -5.51
C SER A 174 4.91 -12.27 -5.47
N ILE A 175 4.93 -11.05 -4.96
CA ILE A 175 3.78 -10.16 -4.87
C ILE A 175 3.86 -9.12 -5.97
N LEU A 176 2.74 -8.90 -6.64
CA LEU A 176 2.55 -7.80 -7.58
C LEU A 176 1.73 -6.72 -6.90
N LEU A 177 2.11 -5.46 -7.07
CA LEU A 177 1.30 -4.33 -6.59
C LEU A 177 1.00 -3.43 -7.77
N ALA A 178 -0.24 -2.94 -7.84
CA ALA A 178 -0.65 -2.00 -8.87
C ALA A 178 -1.78 -1.12 -8.36
N PHE A 179 -1.91 0.07 -8.94
CA PHE A 179 -3.08 0.90 -8.77
C PHE A 179 -3.46 1.58 -10.08
N GLY A 180 -4.71 1.98 -10.21
CA GLY A 180 -5.19 2.83 -11.30
C GLY A 180 -6.11 3.91 -10.77
N SER A 181 -6.03 5.12 -11.33
CA SER A 181 -6.89 6.26 -10.99
C SER A 181 -8.29 6.17 -11.61
N LYS A 182 -8.44 5.41 -12.69
CA LYS A 182 -9.73 5.19 -13.37
C LYS A 182 -10.49 4.03 -12.72
N HIS A 183 -11.79 4.21 -12.55
CA HIS A 183 -12.63 3.19 -11.93
C HIS A 183 -12.86 1.99 -12.85
N PRO A 184 -12.98 0.77 -12.28
CA PRO A 184 -13.42 -0.41 -13.03
C PRO A 184 -14.80 -0.20 -13.67
N HIS A 185 -15.08 -0.93 -14.75
CA HIS A 185 -16.36 -0.86 -15.43
C HIS A 185 -17.51 -1.21 -14.45
N PRO A 186 -18.57 -0.37 -14.33
CA PRO A 186 -19.54 -0.49 -13.24
C PRO A 186 -20.34 -1.81 -13.25
N LYS A 187 -20.65 -2.33 -14.44
CA LYS A 187 -21.40 -3.58 -14.64
C LYS A 187 -20.52 -4.84 -14.71
N HIS A 188 -19.50 -4.84 -15.57
CA HIS A 188 -18.67 -6.01 -15.85
C HIS A 188 -17.41 -6.11 -14.97
N HIS A 189 -17.10 -5.08 -14.18
CA HIS A 189 -15.96 -5.05 -13.27
C HIS A 189 -14.60 -5.21 -13.94
N LEU A 190 -14.51 -4.96 -15.25
CA LEU A 190 -13.26 -4.94 -15.99
C LEU A 190 -12.38 -3.80 -15.48
N LEU A 191 -11.13 -4.13 -15.17
CA LEU A 191 -10.15 -3.16 -14.69
C LEU A 191 -9.65 -2.30 -15.84
N THR A 192 -9.37 -1.03 -15.56
CA THR A 192 -8.59 -0.20 -16.47
C THR A 192 -7.11 -0.54 -16.34
N LEU A 193 -6.30 -0.11 -17.30
CA LEU A 193 -4.85 -0.17 -17.16
C LEU A 193 -4.41 0.52 -15.86
N HIS A 194 -3.44 -0.06 -15.18
CA HIS A 194 -2.81 0.52 -13.99
C HIS A 194 -2.01 1.77 -14.38
N ASP A 195 -1.96 2.75 -13.49
CA ASP A 195 -1.12 3.94 -13.67
C ASP A 195 0.34 3.62 -13.34
N ASP A 196 0.56 2.77 -12.33
CA ASP A 196 1.87 2.29 -11.94
C ASP A 196 1.79 0.87 -11.34
N LYS A 197 2.91 0.15 -11.33
CA LYS A 197 3.02 -1.22 -10.82
C LYS A 197 4.44 -1.57 -10.38
N THR A 198 4.53 -2.53 -9.47
CA THR A 198 5.81 -3.17 -9.09
C THR A 198 5.64 -4.67 -8.85
N SER A 199 6.77 -5.38 -8.79
CA SER A 199 6.88 -6.79 -8.44
C SER A 199 7.99 -6.96 -7.40
N ILE A 200 7.67 -7.63 -6.29
CA ILE A 200 8.60 -7.86 -5.18
C ILE A 200 8.54 -9.31 -4.74
N LYS A 201 9.66 -9.85 -4.25
CA LYS A 201 9.66 -11.12 -3.53
C LYS A 201 9.50 -10.82 -2.04
N PHE A 202 8.39 -11.23 -1.45
CA PHE A 202 8.04 -10.89 -0.08
C PHE A 202 8.07 -12.13 0.81
N ASP A 203 8.69 -12.01 1.99
CA ASP A 203 8.76 -13.09 2.97
C ASP A 203 7.69 -12.92 4.06
N PHE A 204 6.71 -13.83 4.05
CA PHE A 204 5.64 -13.89 5.05
C PHE A 204 6.07 -14.58 6.37
N SER A 205 7.29 -15.11 6.47
CA SER A 205 7.71 -15.94 7.61
C SER A 205 7.72 -15.24 8.97
N SER A 206 7.85 -13.91 8.98
CA SER A 206 7.94 -13.10 10.22
C SER A 206 6.59 -12.69 10.81
N GLY A 207 5.48 -13.20 10.27
CA GLY A 207 4.12 -12.94 10.75
C GLY A 207 3.42 -14.19 11.25
#